data_AF-A0A8R2D819-F1
#
_entry.id   AF-A0A8R2D819-F1
#
_cell.length_a   1.000
_cell.length_b   1.000
_cell.length_c   1.000
_cell.angle_alpha   90.00
_cell.angle_beta   90.00
_cell.angle_gamma   90.00
#
_symmetry.space_group_name_H-M   'P 1'
#
loop_
_entity.id
_entity.type
_entity.pdbx_description
1 polymer ?
#
loop_
_entity_poly.entity_id
_entity_poly.type
_entity_poly.pdbx_seq_one_letter_code
_entity_poly.pdbx_strand_id
1 'polypeptide(L)'
;DIYDRGPEPDKIMETLINYHSVDIQWGNHDVLWIGAYAGSKVCLANILRICARYDNLDIIEDAYGINLRPLVNLAEKYYGDNAAFHPKKHADKELSEEEKLQITKIHQAIAIIQFKLESPIIKRRPSFDMEERLLLEKVNYDNNKITIYGQTYQLENTCFETVDPTNPAQLNEEEEEVINKLLLSVQESEKLKRHMNFLMKKDEQGNMEEMEIDGKVYNGRELLDQFEYHIRNSFSRKHETDDLSTDLIWYLWTGKYSSLFGKRAMTTEDSDMCRKMLEEFDLDPEQGRIINGHTPVKEIDGENPIKANGKMIVIDGGFSKAYQSTTGIAGYTLLYNSFGMQLVAHKHFGTKENVLLNGADELSRFDVL
;
A
#
# COMPACT_ATOMS: atom_id res chain seq x y z
N ASP A 1 2.50 3.35 7.92
CA ASP A 1 2.72 3.32 6.46
C ASP A 1 3.97 4.11 6.09
N ILE A 2 5.14 3.61 6.45
CA ILE A 2 6.46 4.22 6.26
C ILE A 2 6.93 4.02 4.81
N TYR A 3 6.69 2.83 4.26
CA TYR A 3 7.11 2.46 2.90
C TYR A 3 6.29 3.09 1.77
N ASP A 4 5.34 3.97 2.10
CA ASP A 4 4.55 4.78 1.14
C ASP A 4 4.86 6.28 1.23
N ARG A 5 5.91 6.69 1.97
CA ARG A 5 6.19 8.11 2.30
C ARG A 5 7.27 8.76 1.45
N GLY A 6 7.47 8.26 0.24
CA GLY A 6 8.39 8.82 -0.74
C GLY A 6 9.57 7.90 -1.06
N PRO A 7 10.60 8.44 -1.73
CA PRO A 7 11.68 7.63 -2.32
C PRO A 7 12.69 7.09 -1.31
N GLU A 8 12.68 7.56 -0.06
CA GLU A 8 13.72 7.24 0.94
C GLU A 8 13.13 6.64 2.23
N PRO A 9 12.32 5.56 2.14
CA PRO A 9 11.74 4.93 3.33
C PRO A 9 12.81 4.35 4.26
N ASP A 10 13.97 3.99 3.71
CA ASP A 10 15.12 3.52 4.47
C ASP A 10 15.65 4.59 5.43
N LYS A 11 15.73 5.86 5.02
CA LYS A 11 16.15 6.97 5.90
C LYS A 11 15.14 7.24 7.00
N ILE A 12 13.85 7.10 6.71
CA ILE A 12 12.79 7.19 7.72
C ILE A 12 13.01 6.09 8.77
N MET A 13 13.21 4.85 8.34
CA MET A 13 13.51 3.73 9.24
C MET A 13 14.76 3.97 10.08
N GLU A 14 15.87 4.43 9.49
CA GLU A 14 17.09 4.76 10.25
C GLU A 14 16.85 5.84 11.31
N THR A 15 16.05 6.84 10.97
CA THR A 15 15.70 7.92 11.89
C THR A 15 14.88 7.39 13.06
N LEU A 16 13.85 6.57 12.78
CA LEU A 16 12.98 5.97 13.80
C LEU A 16 13.74 4.98 14.70
N ILE A 17 14.63 4.17 14.14
CA ILE A 17 15.46 3.21 14.89
C ILE A 17 16.35 3.91 15.92
N ASN A 18 16.86 5.09 15.58
CA ASN A 18 17.75 5.87 16.45
C ASN A 18 17.00 6.88 17.33
N TYR A 19 15.66 6.94 17.23
CA TYR A 19 14.86 7.86 18.03
C TYR A 19 14.69 7.32 19.46
N HIS A 20 14.62 8.24 20.42
CA HIS A 20 14.68 7.91 21.85
C HIS A 20 13.46 7.12 22.37
N SER A 21 12.29 7.32 21.77
CA SER A 21 11.06 6.60 22.09
C SER A 21 10.09 6.72 20.93
N VAL A 22 9.65 5.59 20.38
CA VAL A 22 8.70 5.54 19.28
C VAL A 22 7.85 4.29 19.40
N ASP A 23 6.55 4.44 19.13
CA ASP A 23 5.62 3.34 18.89
C ASP A 23 5.18 3.39 17.41
N ILE A 24 4.91 2.23 16.81
CA ILE A 24 4.65 2.11 15.37
C ILE A 24 3.38 1.30 15.14
N GLN A 25 2.34 1.98 14.69
CA GLN A 25 1.21 1.36 14.02
C GLN A 25 1.56 1.11 12.54
N TRP A 26 1.54 -0.15 12.11
CA TRP A 26 1.85 -0.52 10.73
C TRP A 26 0.77 -0.06 9.76
N GLY A 27 1.19 0.38 8.57
CA GLY A 27 0.31 0.56 7.42
C GLY A 27 0.28 -0.67 6.52
N ASN A 28 -0.55 -0.61 5.48
CA ASN A 28 -0.65 -1.65 4.47
C ASN A 28 0.67 -1.86 3.70
N HIS A 29 1.39 -0.79 3.32
CA HIS A 29 2.67 -0.96 2.63
C HIS A 29 3.74 -1.52 3.58
N ASP A 30 3.73 -1.15 4.86
CA ASP A 30 4.64 -1.75 5.84
C ASP A 30 4.45 -3.28 5.91
N VAL A 31 3.20 -3.75 5.91
CA VAL A 31 2.92 -5.20 5.91
C VAL A 31 3.28 -5.89 4.60
N LEU A 32 3.21 -5.23 3.45
CA LEU A 32 3.79 -5.79 2.22
C LEU A 32 5.28 -6.07 2.39
N TRP A 33 6.05 -5.09 2.88
CA TRP A 33 7.49 -5.22 3.05
C TRP A 33 7.86 -6.26 4.12
N ILE A 34 7.13 -6.27 5.25
CA ILE A 34 7.25 -7.33 6.26
C ILE A 34 6.94 -8.69 5.63
N GLY A 35 5.91 -8.76 4.79
CA GLY A 35 5.48 -9.99 4.15
C GLY A 35 6.45 -10.56 3.13
N ALA A 36 7.02 -9.71 2.29
CA ALA A 36 8.06 -10.12 1.36
C ALA A 36 9.29 -10.64 2.13
N TYR A 37 9.69 -9.95 3.19
CA TYR A 37 10.76 -10.42 4.06
C TYR A 37 10.42 -11.72 4.82
N ALA A 38 9.16 -11.92 5.18
CA ALA A 38 8.67 -13.11 5.86
C ALA A 38 8.54 -14.35 4.94
N GLY A 39 8.74 -14.21 3.63
CA GLY A 39 8.66 -15.35 2.69
C GLY A 39 7.50 -15.31 1.71
N SER A 40 6.61 -14.32 1.79
CA SER A 40 5.47 -14.22 0.88
C SER A 40 5.91 -13.74 -0.51
N LYS A 41 5.95 -14.68 -1.46
CA LYS A 41 6.26 -14.41 -2.89
C LYS A 41 5.28 -13.42 -3.51
N VAL A 42 3.99 -13.45 -3.13
CA VAL A 42 3.00 -12.49 -3.63
C VAL A 42 3.26 -11.10 -3.09
N CYS A 43 3.62 -10.95 -1.81
CA CYS A 43 4.00 -9.65 -1.27
C CYS A 43 5.25 -9.09 -1.96
N LEU A 44 6.24 -9.94 -2.23
CA LEU A 44 7.42 -9.56 -3.02
C LEU A 44 7.03 -9.08 -4.42
N ALA A 45 6.20 -9.84 -5.15
CA ALA A 45 5.73 -9.45 -6.47
C ALA A 45 4.94 -8.13 -6.44
N ASN A 46 4.11 -7.92 -5.41
CA ASN A 46 3.40 -6.66 -5.18
C ASN A 46 4.35 -5.47 -5.00
N ILE A 47 5.36 -5.59 -4.14
CA ILE A 47 6.35 -4.52 -3.90
C ILE A 47 7.03 -4.16 -5.22
N LEU A 48 7.56 -5.16 -5.93
CA LEU A 48 8.27 -4.96 -7.18
C LEU A 48 7.36 -4.33 -8.26
N ARG A 49 6.09 -4.74 -8.35
CA ARG A 49 5.12 -4.14 -9.26
C ARG A 49 4.83 -2.69 -8.92
N ILE A 50 4.63 -2.36 -7.65
CA ILE A 50 4.37 -0.99 -7.18
C ILE A 50 5.60 -0.12 -7.47
N CYS A 51 6.80 -0.60 -7.13
CA CYS A 51 8.06 0.09 -7.42
C CYS A 51 8.23 0.34 -8.93
N ALA A 52 7.98 -0.65 -9.78
CA ALA A 52 8.07 -0.47 -11.23
C ALA A 52 7.03 0.54 -11.75
N ARG A 53 5.79 0.47 -11.25
CA ARG A 53 4.71 1.37 -11.67
C ARG A 53 4.97 2.83 -11.34
N TYR A 54 5.66 3.10 -10.24
CA TYR A 54 5.94 4.45 -9.73
C TYR A 54 7.41 4.83 -9.82
N ASP A 55 8.21 4.17 -10.67
CA ASP A 55 9.64 4.50 -10.85
C ASP A 55 10.45 4.58 -9.52
N ASN A 56 10.22 3.60 -8.64
CA ASN A 56 10.84 3.49 -7.33
C ASN A 56 11.61 2.16 -7.18
N LEU A 57 12.18 1.63 -8.27
CA LEU A 57 12.98 0.39 -8.25
C LEU A 57 14.36 0.58 -7.59
N ASP A 58 14.85 1.81 -7.57
CA ASP A 58 16.04 2.26 -6.84
C ASP A 58 15.94 1.97 -5.32
N ILE A 59 14.75 2.03 -4.73
CA ILE A 59 14.56 1.61 -3.33
C ILE A 59 15.03 0.16 -3.13
N ILE A 60 14.74 -0.72 -4.09
CA ILE A 60 15.07 -2.14 -4.00
C ILE A 60 16.58 -2.35 -4.22
N GLU A 61 17.15 -1.72 -5.25
CA GLU A 61 18.55 -1.90 -5.64
C GLU A 61 19.52 -1.10 -4.76
N ASP A 62 19.34 0.22 -4.67
CA ASP A 62 20.29 1.13 -4.02
C ASP A 62 20.09 1.14 -2.50
N ALA A 63 18.85 1.22 -2.04
CA ALA A 63 18.60 1.35 -0.61
C ALA A 63 18.76 0.03 0.14
N TYR A 64 18.35 -1.10 -0.45
CA TYR A 64 18.38 -2.42 0.18
C TYR A 64 19.36 -3.42 -0.43
N GLY A 65 20.05 -3.09 -1.52
CA GLY A 65 21.10 -3.92 -2.11
C GLY A 65 20.58 -5.18 -2.81
N ILE A 66 19.30 -5.21 -3.22
CA ILE A 66 18.68 -6.39 -3.82
C ILE A 66 18.88 -6.36 -5.33
N ASN A 67 19.51 -7.39 -5.88
CA ASN A 67 19.85 -7.46 -7.30
C ASN A 67 18.64 -7.82 -8.18
N LEU A 68 18.16 -6.87 -8.99
CA LEU A 68 17.03 -7.08 -9.90
C LEU A 68 17.41 -7.68 -11.25
N ARG A 69 18.69 -7.93 -11.53
CA ARG A 69 19.18 -8.43 -12.83
C ARG A 69 18.43 -9.69 -13.33
N PRO A 70 18.09 -10.69 -12.48
CA PRO A 70 17.30 -11.84 -12.94
C PRO A 70 15.95 -11.43 -13.52
N LEU A 71 15.25 -10.50 -12.88
CA LEU A 71 13.96 -9.98 -13.34
C LEU A 71 14.11 -9.14 -14.60
N VAL A 72 15.14 -8.29 -14.68
CA VAL A 72 15.46 -7.51 -15.88
C VAL A 72 15.69 -8.44 -17.07
N ASN A 73 16.49 -9.49 -16.91
CA ASN A 73 16.77 -10.43 -18.00
C ASN A 73 15.51 -11.17 -18.48
N LEU A 74 14.64 -11.60 -17.55
CA LEU A 74 13.35 -12.20 -17.88
C LEU A 74 12.46 -11.22 -18.65
N ALA A 75 12.36 -9.99 -18.16
CA ALA A 75 11.57 -8.93 -18.77
C ALA A 75 12.04 -8.60 -20.19
N GLU A 76 13.35 -8.45 -20.39
CA GLU A 76 13.96 -8.19 -21.70
C GLU A 76 13.74 -9.31 -22.71
N LYS A 77 13.68 -10.56 -22.24
CA LYS A 77 13.49 -11.73 -23.10
C LYS A 77 12.07 -11.84 -23.64
N TYR A 78 11.07 -11.53 -22.83
CA TYR A 78 9.66 -11.81 -23.16
C TYR A 78 8.83 -10.58 -23.51
N TYR A 79 9.18 -9.39 -23.02
CA TYR A 79 8.30 -8.23 -23.09
C TYR A 79 8.85 -7.10 -23.95
N GLY A 80 7.95 -6.41 -24.64
CA GLY A 80 8.23 -5.22 -25.45
C GLY A 80 7.74 -3.93 -24.77
N ASP A 81 7.74 -2.83 -25.54
CA ASP A 81 7.10 -1.59 -25.08
C ASP A 81 5.58 -1.75 -24.99
N ASN A 82 4.98 -1.18 -23.96
CA ASN A 82 3.54 -1.19 -23.74
C ASN A 82 3.12 0.07 -22.97
N ALA A 83 2.38 0.95 -23.64
CA ALA A 83 1.99 2.25 -23.10
C ALA A 83 1.19 2.16 -21.79
N ALA A 84 0.40 1.10 -21.60
CA ALA A 84 -0.38 0.90 -20.36
C ALA A 84 0.51 0.62 -19.14
N PHE A 85 1.76 0.21 -19.36
CA PHE A 85 2.73 -0.15 -18.33
C PHE A 85 3.84 0.89 -18.15
N HIS A 86 3.80 2.00 -18.90
CA HIS A 86 4.73 3.11 -18.70
C HIS A 86 4.70 3.59 -17.23
N PRO A 87 5.87 3.81 -16.60
CA PRO A 87 5.92 4.29 -15.23
C PRO A 87 5.21 5.65 -15.10
N LYS A 88 4.54 5.84 -13.98
CA LYS A 88 3.92 7.13 -13.65
C LYS A 88 5.02 8.16 -13.40
N LYS A 89 4.93 9.31 -14.06
CA LYS A 89 5.91 10.39 -13.97
C LYS A 89 5.98 10.95 -12.54
N HIS A 90 7.16 10.99 -11.96
CA HIS A 90 7.48 11.91 -10.87
C HIS A 90 7.80 13.29 -11.45
N ALA A 91 7.37 14.35 -10.76
CA ALA A 91 7.57 15.72 -11.25
C ALA A 91 9.06 16.12 -11.33
N ASP A 92 9.92 15.44 -10.56
CA ASP A 92 11.31 15.86 -10.32
C ASP A 92 12.36 14.94 -10.98
N LYS A 93 11.94 13.89 -11.73
CA LYS A 93 12.84 12.92 -12.36
C LYS A 93 12.48 12.72 -13.83
N GLU A 94 13.40 13.07 -14.73
CA GLU A 94 13.30 12.73 -16.15
C GLU A 94 13.99 11.39 -16.39
N LEU A 95 13.20 10.40 -16.81
CA LEU A 95 13.71 9.11 -17.26
C LEU A 95 14.14 9.20 -18.73
N SER A 96 15.29 8.61 -19.06
CA SER A 96 15.62 8.34 -20.45
C SER A 96 14.62 7.37 -21.08
N GLU A 97 14.49 7.39 -22.40
CA GLU A 97 13.61 6.47 -23.12
C GLU A 97 14.02 4.99 -22.90
N GLU A 98 15.31 4.72 -22.71
CA GLU A 98 15.82 3.38 -22.43
C GLU A 98 15.43 2.89 -21.03
N GLU A 99 15.59 3.73 -20.01
CA GLU A 99 15.14 3.40 -18.64
C GLU A 99 13.62 3.21 -18.59
N LYS A 100 12.88 4.10 -19.24
CA LYS A 100 11.42 3.99 -19.31
C LYS A 100 10.98 2.68 -19.96
N LEU A 101 11.62 2.28 -21.06
CA LEU A 101 11.35 1.01 -21.73
C LEU A 101 11.68 -0.18 -20.83
N GLN A 102 12.83 -0.16 -20.17
CA GLN A 102 13.24 -1.23 -19.25
C GLN A 102 12.25 -1.39 -18.10
N ILE A 103 11.87 -0.29 -17.42
CA ILE A 103 10.86 -0.31 -16.35
C ILE A 103 9.51 -0.82 -16.86
N THR A 104 9.12 -0.44 -18.07
CA THR A 104 7.88 -0.89 -18.71
C THR A 104 7.86 -2.42 -18.91
N LYS A 105 8.97 -3.01 -19.35
CA LYS A 105 9.10 -4.46 -19.50
C LYS A 105 9.07 -5.16 -18.13
N ILE A 106 9.80 -4.63 -17.14
CA ILE A 106 9.81 -5.17 -15.77
C ILE A 106 8.39 -5.16 -15.18
N HIS A 107 7.66 -4.05 -15.36
CA HIS A 107 6.30 -3.89 -14.85
C HIS A 107 5.34 -4.92 -15.46
N GLN A 108 5.45 -5.23 -16.75
CA GLN A 108 4.66 -6.28 -17.40
C GLN A 108 5.00 -7.67 -16.82
N ALA A 109 6.29 -8.02 -16.78
CA ALA A 109 6.75 -9.31 -16.28
C ALA A 109 6.28 -9.58 -14.84
N ILE A 110 6.48 -8.61 -13.95
CA ILE A 110 6.12 -8.78 -12.54
C ILE A 110 4.60 -8.74 -12.30
N ALA A 111 3.83 -8.06 -13.16
CA ALA A 111 2.36 -8.12 -13.09
C ALA A 111 1.83 -9.52 -13.39
N ILE A 112 2.38 -10.21 -14.41
CA ILE A 112 2.00 -11.59 -14.72
C ILE A 112 2.41 -12.55 -13.62
N ILE A 113 3.64 -12.44 -13.12
CA ILE A 113 4.13 -13.25 -11.98
C ILE A 113 3.21 -13.06 -10.77
N GLN A 114 2.82 -11.82 -10.46
CA GLN A 114 1.89 -11.55 -9.38
C GLN A 114 0.55 -12.25 -9.57
N PHE A 115 -0.11 -12.08 -10.73
CA PHE A 115 -1.43 -12.66 -10.97
C PHE A 115 -1.41 -14.20 -10.90
N LYS A 116 -0.30 -14.80 -11.37
CA LYS A 116 -0.05 -16.24 -11.25
C LYS A 116 0.09 -16.67 -9.78
N LEU A 117 0.86 -15.93 -8.98
CA LEU A 117 1.05 -16.24 -7.56
C LEU A 117 -0.20 -16.02 -6.70
N GLU A 118 -1.08 -15.07 -7.03
CA GLU A 118 -2.32 -14.80 -6.28
C GLU A 118 -3.32 -15.97 -6.39
N SER A 119 -3.40 -16.60 -7.57
CA SER A 119 -4.45 -17.57 -7.87
C SER A 119 -4.43 -18.82 -6.98
N PRO A 120 -3.27 -19.47 -6.71
CA PRO A 120 -3.18 -20.58 -5.76
C PRO A 120 -3.59 -20.20 -4.33
N ILE A 121 -3.34 -18.96 -3.88
CA ILE A 121 -3.74 -18.51 -2.54
C ILE A 121 -5.26 -18.43 -2.44
N ILE A 122 -5.89 -17.79 -3.42
CA ILE A 122 -7.36 -17.64 -3.45
C ILE A 122 -8.03 -19.02 -3.48
N LYS A 123 -7.51 -19.95 -4.28
CA LYS A 123 -8.06 -21.31 -4.40
C LYS A 123 -7.91 -22.15 -3.12
N ARG A 124 -6.79 -22.02 -2.41
CA ARG A 124 -6.56 -22.76 -1.15
C ARG A 124 -7.23 -22.10 0.05
N ARG A 125 -7.63 -20.82 -0.05
CA ARG A 125 -8.33 -20.06 1.00
C ARG A 125 -9.70 -19.52 0.53
N PRO A 126 -10.72 -20.37 0.31
CA PRO A 126 -12.05 -19.91 -0.06
C PRO A 126 -12.67 -18.91 0.92
N SER A 127 -12.34 -19.01 2.22
CA SER A 127 -12.82 -18.11 3.27
C SER A 127 -12.34 -16.66 3.13
N PHE A 128 -11.39 -16.38 2.23
CA PHE A 128 -10.95 -15.01 1.97
C PHE A 128 -11.95 -14.21 1.12
N ASP A 129 -12.94 -14.86 0.50
CA ASP A 129 -13.92 -14.23 -0.40
C ASP A 129 -13.25 -13.41 -1.52
N MET A 130 -12.25 -13.99 -2.20
CA MET A 130 -11.42 -13.32 -3.22
C MET A 130 -11.50 -13.94 -4.63
N GLU A 131 -12.46 -14.84 -4.88
CA GLU A 131 -12.61 -15.53 -6.17
C GLU A 131 -12.82 -14.56 -7.35
N GLU A 132 -13.31 -13.34 -7.10
CA GLU A 132 -13.40 -12.30 -8.10
C GLU A 132 -12.04 -11.95 -8.73
N ARG A 133 -10.94 -12.16 -7.99
CA ARG A 133 -9.56 -11.84 -8.39
C ARG A 133 -8.82 -12.95 -9.14
N LEU A 134 -9.45 -14.10 -9.40
CA LEU A 134 -8.90 -15.12 -10.31
C LEU A 134 -8.97 -14.64 -11.77
N LEU A 135 -8.23 -13.58 -12.11
CA LEU A 135 -8.38 -12.83 -13.36
C LEU A 135 -7.92 -13.63 -14.58
N LEU A 136 -6.76 -14.28 -14.51
CA LEU A 136 -6.19 -15.01 -15.64
C LEU A 136 -7.12 -16.14 -16.11
N GLU A 137 -7.77 -16.84 -15.17
CA GLU A 137 -8.73 -17.92 -15.48
C GLU A 137 -10.03 -17.42 -16.10
N LYS A 138 -10.33 -16.12 -16.00
CA LYS A 138 -11.53 -15.51 -16.59
C LYS A 138 -11.28 -14.94 -17.98
N VAL A 139 -10.04 -14.99 -18.46
CA VAL A 139 -9.66 -14.52 -19.79
C VAL A 139 -9.97 -15.61 -20.81
N ASN A 140 -10.69 -15.22 -21.86
CA ASN A 140 -10.75 -15.96 -23.11
C ASN A 140 -9.58 -15.50 -23.99
N TYR A 141 -8.55 -16.34 -24.07
CA TYR A 141 -7.32 -16.05 -24.81
C TYR A 141 -7.48 -16.10 -26.34
N ASP A 142 -8.51 -16.79 -26.86
CA ASP A 142 -8.75 -16.88 -28.31
C ASP A 142 -9.26 -15.57 -28.90
N ASN A 143 -10.02 -14.79 -28.12
CA ASN A 143 -10.61 -13.53 -28.55
C ASN A 143 -10.22 -12.31 -27.69
N ASN A 144 -9.29 -12.50 -26.74
CA ASN A 144 -8.81 -11.49 -25.80
C ASN A 144 -9.95 -10.76 -25.08
N LYS A 145 -10.91 -11.52 -24.53
CA LYS A 145 -11.99 -10.96 -23.71
C LYS A 145 -11.93 -11.49 -22.29
N ILE A 146 -12.40 -10.69 -21.33
CA ILE A 146 -12.53 -11.13 -19.93
C ILE A 146 -13.97 -10.95 -19.47
N THR A 147 -14.48 -11.88 -18.67
CA THR A 147 -15.79 -11.73 -18.02
C THR A 147 -15.61 -11.50 -16.52
N ILE A 148 -15.99 -10.31 -16.05
CA ILE A 148 -15.96 -9.93 -14.64
C ILE A 148 -17.29 -9.29 -14.25
N TYR A 149 -17.81 -9.62 -13.07
CA TYR A 149 -19.09 -9.11 -12.56
C TYR A 149 -20.26 -9.26 -13.56
N GLY A 150 -20.30 -10.37 -14.32
CA GLY A 150 -21.35 -10.65 -15.30
C GLY A 150 -21.28 -9.82 -16.58
N GLN A 151 -20.24 -9.01 -16.77
CA GLN A 151 -20.00 -8.21 -17.98
C GLN A 151 -18.74 -8.69 -18.70
N THR A 152 -18.80 -8.70 -20.04
CA THR A 152 -17.67 -9.10 -20.88
C THR A 152 -16.99 -7.87 -21.50
N TYR A 153 -15.68 -7.78 -21.33
CA TYR A 153 -14.86 -6.66 -21.79
C TYR A 153 -13.82 -7.13 -22.80
N GLN A 154 -13.55 -6.31 -23.81
CA GLN A 154 -12.41 -6.50 -24.70
C GLN A 154 -11.14 -6.07 -23.95
N LEU A 155 -10.12 -6.92 -23.96
CA LEU A 155 -8.82 -6.59 -23.41
C LEU A 155 -8.01 -5.79 -24.44
N GLU A 156 -7.33 -4.76 -23.95
CA GLU A 156 -6.39 -3.94 -24.70
C GLU A 156 -5.04 -3.95 -23.98
N ASN A 157 -3.94 -3.76 -24.72
CA ASN A 157 -2.58 -3.68 -24.15
C ASN A 157 -2.21 -4.89 -23.26
N THR A 158 -2.63 -6.09 -23.68
CA THR A 158 -2.33 -7.35 -22.98
C THR A 158 -0.82 -7.59 -22.90
N CYS A 159 -0.39 -8.28 -21.85
CA CYS A 159 0.99 -8.71 -21.65
C CYS A 159 1.04 -10.21 -21.26
N PHE A 160 0.38 -11.07 -22.03
CA PHE A 160 0.24 -12.50 -21.70
C PHE A 160 1.37 -13.38 -22.28
N GLU A 161 2.52 -12.81 -22.60
CA GLU A 161 3.62 -13.48 -23.33
C GLU A 161 4.11 -14.76 -22.64
N THR A 162 4.04 -14.82 -21.31
CA THR A 162 4.46 -16.00 -20.53
C THR A 162 3.30 -16.82 -19.97
N VAL A 163 2.05 -16.51 -20.31
CA VAL A 163 0.86 -17.21 -19.79
C VAL A 163 0.56 -18.43 -20.66
N ASP A 164 0.43 -19.60 -20.04
CA ASP A 164 -0.10 -20.81 -20.69
C ASP A 164 -1.64 -20.79 -20.59
N PRO A 165 -2.40 -20.67 -21.70
CA PRO A 165 -3.86 -20.64 -21.66
C PRO A 165 -4.50 -21.89 -21.03
N THR A 166 -3.80 -23.04 -21.04
CA THR A 166 -4.30 -24.29 -20.44
C THR A 166 -4.07 -24.37 -18.94
N ASN A 167 -3.06 -23.66 -18.44
CA ASN A 167 -2.79 -23.53 -17.01
C ASN A 167 -2.35 -22.10 -16.64
N PRO A 168 -3.28 -21.12 -16.71
CA PRO A 168 -2.91 -19.70 -16.73
C PRO A 168 -2.34 -19.18 -15.42
N ALA A 169 -2.58 -19.87 -14.30
CA ALA A 169 -2.05 -19.53 -12.98
C ALA A 169 -0.64 -20.09 -12.72
N GLN A 170 -0.11 -20.95 -13.59
CA GLN A 170 1.18 -21.60 -13.36
C GLN A 170 2.34 -20.66 -13.71
N LEU A 171 3.29 -20.52 -12.78
CA LEU A 171 4.60 -19.94 -13.08
C LEU A 171 5.38 -20.90 -13.98
N ASN A 172 6.03 -20.35 -15.02
CA ASN A 172 7.02 -21.11 -15.77
C ASN A 172 8.33 -21.23 -14.97
N GLU A 173 9.24 -22.10 -15.42
CA GLU A 173 10.50 -22.38 -14.71
C GLU A 173 11.36 -21.13 -14.49
N GLU A 174 11.43 -20.22 -15.48
CA GLU A 174 12.24 -19.00 -15.39
C GLU A 174 11.62 -17.98 -14.42
N GLU A 175 10.29 -17.83 -14.42
CA GLU A 175 9.55 -17.00 -13.47
C GLU A 175 9.71 -17.50 -12.04
N GLU A 176 9.64 -18.82 -11.84
CA GLU A 176 9.84 -19.45 -10.55
C GLU A 176 11.28 -19.27 -10.04
N GLU A 177 12.28 -19.45 -10.91
CA GLU A 177 13.68 -19.21 -10.56
C GLU A 177 13.91 -17.74 -10.16
N VAL A 178 13.36 -16.79 -10.92
CA VAL A 178 13.50 -15.35 -10.66
C VAL A 178 12.88 -14.99 -9.31
N ILE A 179 11.62 -15.38 -9.05
CA ILE A 179 10.96 -14.99 -7.80
C ILE A 179 11.64 -15.63 -6.58
N ASN A 180 12.14 -16.87 -6.70
CA ASN A 180 12.84 -17.55 -5.62
C ASN A 180 14.20 -16.87 -5.31
N LYS A 181 14.97 -16.48 -6.34
CA LYS A 181 16.24 -15.75 -6.15
C LYS A 181 16.03 -14.37 -5.53
N LEU A 182 15.01 -13.65 -5.97
CA LEU A 182 14.67 -12.34 -5.41
C LEU A 182 14.22 -12.45 -3.96
N LEU A 183 13.41 -13.47 -3.63
CA LEU A 183 12.95 -13.71 -2.26
C LEU A 183 14.14 -13.98 -1.33
N LEU A 184 15.08 -14.84 -1.75
CA LEU A 184 16.31 -15.09 -1.01
C LEU A 184 17.09 -13.79 -0.79
N SER A 185 17.27 -12.98 -1.85
CA SER A 185 17.99 -11.71 -1.77
C SER A 185 17.33 -10.72 -0.79
N VAL A 186 16.00 -10.66 -0.77
CA VAL A 186 15.21 -9.84 0.17
C VAL A 186 15.42 -10.33 1.62
N GLN A 187 15.41 -11.64 1.84
CA GLN A 187 15.57 -12.22 3.18
C GLN A 187 17.00 -12.07 3.72
N GLU A 188 17.99 -12.06 2.83
CA GLU A 188 19.42 -11.93 3.14
C GLU A 188 19.90 -10.47 3.27
N SER A 189 19.12 -9.49 2.78
CA SER A 189 19.46 -8.07 2.92
C SER A 189 19.59 -7.66 4.40
N GLU A 190 20.82 -7.34 4.83
CA GLU A 190 21.12 -7.00 6.23
C GLU A 190 20.37 -5.76 6.71
N LYS A 191 20.30 -4.73 5.85
CA LYS A 191 19.61 -3.48 6.16
C LYS A 191 18.11 -3.70 6.24
N LEU A 192 17.53 -4.44 5.29
CA LEU A 192 16.11 -4.77 5.33
C LEU A 192 15.78 -5.61 6.56
N LYS A 193 16.59 -6.63 6.86
CA LYS A 193 16.47 -7.43 8.09
C LYS A 193 16.44 -6.57 9.34
N ARG A 194 17.33 -5.59 9.46
CA ARG A 194 17.35 -4.66 10.60
C ARG A 194 16.07 -3.83 10.68
N HIS A 195 15.61 -3.28 9.56
CA HIS A 195 14.39 -2.48 9.49
C HIS A 195 13.14 -3.30 9.86
N MET A 196 13.01 -4.50 9.27
CA MET A 196 11.90 -5.39 9.54
C MET A 196 11.91 -5.89 10.99
N ASN A 197 13.07 -6.24 11.55
CA ASN A 197 13.19 -6.59 12.97
C ASN A 197 12.75 -5.47 13.90
N PHE A 198 13.01 -4.21 13.52
CA PHE A 198 12.58 -3.06 14.30
C PHE A 198 11.05 -2.88 14.24
N LEU A 199 10.45 -3.00 13.05
CA LEU A 199 8.99 -2.95 12.89
C LEU A 199 8.29 -4.02 13.72
N MET A 200 8.88 -5.20 13.86
CA MET A 200 8.28 -6.31 14.61
C MET A 200 8.35 -6.17 16.14
N LYS A 201 8.96 -5.12 16.70
CA LYS A 201 8.93 -4.87 18.16
C LYS A 201 7.51 -4.48 18.61
N LYS A 202 7.06 -5.02 19.75
CA LYS A 202 5.65 -4.99 20.19
C LYS A 202 5.31 -3.76 21.05
N ASP A 203 4.12 -3.20 20.83
CA ASP A 203 3.25 -2.49 21.79
C ASP A 203 1.88 -3.21 21.78
N GLU A 204 1.13 -3.19 22.89
CA GLU A 204 0.05 -4.12 23.23
C GLU A 204 -1.37 -3.54 23.23
N GLN A 205 -1.88 -2.83 22.22
CA GLN A 205 -3.33 -2.49 22.22
C GLN A 205 -3.97 -2.33 20.82
N GLY A 206 -5.12 -2.99 20.60
CA GLY A 206 -6.06 -2.67 19.50
C GLY A 206 -7.17 -3.72 19.30
N ASN A 207 -8.39 -3.29 18.97
CA ASN A 207 -9.55 -4.15 18.61
C ASN A 207 -10.30 -3.60 17.37
N MET A 208 -10.65 -4.42 16.36
CA MET A 208 -11.69 -4.18 15.32
C MET A 208 -12.11 -5.46 14.57
N GLU A 209 -13.31 -5.44 13.94
CA GLU A 209 -13.96 -6.35 12.95
C GLU A 209 -13.85 -7.89 13.11
N GLU A 210 -14.72 -8.65 12.42
CA GLU A 210 -14.81 -10.12 12.53
C GLU A 210 -14.38 -10.83 11.24
N MET A 211 -13.61 -11.93 11.35
CA MET A 211 -13.18 -12.75 10.22
C MET A 211 -13.01 -14.23 10.64
N GLU A 212 -13.33 -15.15 9.73
CA GLU A 212 -13.04 -16.57 9.90
C GLU A 212 -11.62 -16.92 9.46
N ILE A 213 -10.83 -17.48 10.37
CA ILE A 213 -9.48 -18.00 10.13
C ILE A 213 -9.47 -19.48 10.55
N ASP A 214 -9.19 -20.39 9.61
CA ASP A 214 -9.15 -21.85 9.83
C ASP A 214 -10.39 -22.42 10.56
N GLY A 215 -11.60 -22.03 10.13
CA GLY A 215 -12.84 -22.57 10.67
C GLY A 215 -13.26 -21.97 12.02
N LYS A 216 -12.52 -20.98 12.54
CA LYS A 216 -12.88 -20.20 13.73
C LYS A 216 -13.12 -18.74 13.36
N VAL A 217 -14.24 -18.21 13.80
CA VAL A 217 -14.54 -16.78 13.71
C VAL A 217 -13.84 -16.07 14.86
N TYR A 218 -12.99 -15.12 14.53
CA TYR A 218 -12.36 -14.21 15.47
C TYR A 218 -12.92 -12.80 15.27
N ASN A 219 -12.99 -12.02 16.34
CA ASN A 219 -13.43 -10.63 16.27
C ASN A 219 -12.59 -9.70 17.14
N GLY A 220 -12.61 -8.41 16.81
CA GLY A 220 -12.07 -7.37 17.67
C GLY A 220 -10.58 -7.58 17.97
N ARG A 221 -10.24 -7.69 19.26
CA ARG A 221 -8.86 -7.96 19.70
C ARG A 221 -8.34 -9.28 19.19
N GLU A 222 -9.17 -10.32 19.30
CA GLU A 222 -8.75 -11.69 19.04
C GLU A 222 -8.40 -11.85 17.58
N LEU A 223 -9.10 -11.16 16.68
CA LEU A 223 -8.77 -11.14 15.25
C LEU A 223 -7.43 -10.45 14.99
N LEU A 224 -7.18 -9.30 15.61
CA LEU A 224 -5.90 -8.59 15.49
C LEU A 224 -4.75 -9.41 16.09
N ASP A 225 -4.97 -10.08 17.22
CA ASP A 225 -4.03 -11.00 17.84
C ASP A 225 -3.75 -12.19 16.91
N GLN A 226 -4.75 -12.70 16.17
CA GLN A 226 -4.53 -13.73 15.15
C GLN A 226 -3.71 -13.19 13.97
N PHE A 227 -4.04 -12.01 13.44
CA PHE A 227 -3.26 -11.39 12.38
C PHE A 227 -1.81 -11.15 12.81
N GLU A 228 -1.60 -10.58 14.00
CA GLU A 228 -0.26 -10.39 14.57
C GLU A 228 0.46 -11.74 14.76
N TYR A 229 -0.21 -12.74 15.32
CA TYR A 229 0.32 -14.08 15.46
C TYR A 229 0.79 -14.64 14.12
N HIS A 230 -0.04 -14.55 13.07
CA HIS A 230 0.28 -15.10 11.76
C HIS A 230 1.39 -14.30 11.06
N ILE A 231 1.46 -12.98 11.22
CA ILE A 231 2.59 -12.16 10.76
C ILE A 231 3.88 -12.61 11.45
N ARG A 232 3.86 -12.74 12.79
CA ARG A 232 5.03 -13.15 13.57
C ARG A 232 5.46 -14.58 13.26
N ASN A 233 4.50 -15.49 13.07
CA ASN A 233 4.78 -16.89 12.80
C ASN A 233 5.48 -17.05 11.45
N SER A 234 4.97 -16.46 10.36
CA SER A 234 5.67 -16.49 9.07
C SER A 234 7.02 -15.76 9.13
N PHE A 235 7.10 -14.62 9.83
CA PHE A 235 8.37 -13.91 10.04
C PHE A 235 9.45 -14.79 10.70
N SER A 236 9.06 -15.68 11.61
CA SER A 236 9.95 -16.63 12.28
C SER A 236 10.30 -17.87 11.44
N ARG A 237 9.50 -18.18 10.41
CA ARG A 237 9.59 -19.40 9.58
C ARG A 237 9.75 -19.06 8.10
N LYS A 238 10.76 -18.26 7.78
CA LYS A 238 11.01 -17.68 6.44
C LYS A 238 11.15 -18.68 5.28
N HIS A 239 11.35 -19.97 5.58
CA HIS A 239 11.46 -21.03 4.59
C HIS A 239 10.11 -21.69 4.24
N GLU A 240 9.07 -21.47 5.04
CA GLU A 240 7.70 -21.89 4.74
C GLU A 240 7.02 -20.80 3.91
N THR A 241 6.59 -21.12 2.68
CA THR A 241 6.05 -20.12 1.73
C THR A 241 4.59 -20.31 1.37
N ASP A 242 4.02 -21.49 1.60
CA ASP A 242 2.66 -21.88 1.20
C ASP A 242 1.83 -22.37 2.39
N ASP A 243 1.84 -21.59 3.47
CA ASP A 243 1.09 -21.88 4.69
C ASP A 243 0.07 -20.76 4.99
N LEU A 244 -0.74 -20.95 6.04
CA LEU A 244 -1.75 -19.95 6.40
C LEU A 244 -1.12 -18.61 6.79
N SER A 245 0.01 -18.64 7.49
CA SER A 245 0.65 -17.43 7.96
C SER A 245 1.18 -16.57 6.81
N THR A 246 1.77 -17.16 5.76
CA THR A 246 2.19 -16.40 4.58
C THR A 246 1.00 -15.90 3.75
N ASP A 247 -0.10 -16.68 3.67
CA ASP A 247 -1.34 -16.28 3.00
C ASP A 247 -2.02 -15.09 3.67
N LEU A 248 -2.12 -15.11 5.00
CA LEU A 248 -2.77 -14.06 5.79
C LEU A 248 -2.03 -12.73 5.72
N ILE A 249 -0.70 -12.75 5.65
CA ILE A 249 0.08 -11.53 5.41
C ILE A 249 -0.35 -10.86 4.10
N TRP A 250 -0.46 -11.64 3.01
CA TRP A 250 -0.92 -11.08 1.73
C TRP A 250 -2.38 -10.63 1.82
N TYR A 251 -3.23 -11.38 2.53
CA TYR A 251 -4.61 -10.97 2.80
C TYR A 251 -4.67 -9.62 3.52
N LEU A 252 -3.80 -9.35 4.49
CA LEU A 252 -3.78 -8.05 5.17
C LEU A 252 -3.46 -6.88 4.23
N TRP A 253 -2.74 -7.11 3.14
CA TRP A 253 -2.53 -6.07 2.14
C TRP A 253 -3.80 -5.74 1.33
N THR A 254 -4.73 -6.69 1.15
CA THR A 254 -5.72 -6.55 0.06
C THR A 254 -7.11 -7.12 0.29
N GLY A 255 -7.26 -7.91 1.34
CA GLY A 255 -8.45 -8.65 1.73
C GLY A 255 -9.50 -7.75 2.35
N LYS A 256 -10.77 -8.14 2.20
CA LYS A 256 -11.94 -7.34 2.56
C LYS A 256 -11.99 -6.92 4.03
N TYR A 257 -11.67 -7.84 4.93
CA TYR A 257 -11.69 -7.62 6.38
C TYR A 257 -10.29 -7.35 6.94
N SER A 258 -9.36 -6.95 6.08
CA SER A 258 -8.04 -6.56 6.55
C SER A 258 -8.16 -5.33 7.44
N SER A 259 -7.57 -5.41 8.63
CA SER A 259 -7.39 -4.27 9.54
C SER A 259 -6.51 -3.17 8.95
N LEU A 260 -5.76 -3.47 7.89
CA LEU A 260 -4.85 -2.55 7.22
C LEU A 260 -5.35 -2.11 5.84
N PHE A 261 -6.34 -2.81 5.28
CA PHE A 261 -6.87 -2.53 3.95
C PHE A 261 -8.38 -2.84 3.86
N GLY A 262 -9.22 -1.84 4.12
CA GLY A 262 -10.68 -1.96 3.98
C GLY A 262 -11.18 -1.26 2.71
N LYS A 263 -11.32 -1.99 1.59
CA LYS A 263 -11.87 -1.46 0.33
C LYS A 263 -13.40 -1.58 0.22
N ARG A 264 -14.13 -1.42 1.31
CA ARG A 264 -15.50 -0.87 1.21
C ARG A 264 -15.37 0.63 1.17
N ALA A 265 -16.22 1.31 0.41
CA ALA A 265 -16.39 2.75 0.52
C ALA A 265 -16.61 3.04 2.02
N MET A 266 -15.57 3.54 2.70
CA MET A 266 -15.69 4.03 4.05
C MET A 266 -16.59 5.26 3.93
N THR A 267 -17.88 5.06 4.09
CA THR A 267 -18.82 6.16 4.34
C THR A 267 -18.65 6.56 5.80
N THR A 268 -17.45 7.01 6.16
CA THR A 268 -17.08 7.52 7.50
C THR A 268 -17.63 8.92 7.75
N GLU A 269 -18.42 9.45 6.82
CA GLU A 269 -19.09 10.75 6.97
C GLU A 269 -20.37 10.68 7.81
N ASP A 270 -20.83 9.48 8.17
CA ASP A 270 -22.01 9.27 9.00
C ASP A 270 -21.72 9.47 10.49
N SER A 271 -22.47 10.35 11.14
CA SER A 271 -22.30 10.71 12.56
C SER A 271 -22.60 9.55 13.50
N ASP A 272 -23.62 8.74 13.21
CA ASP A 272 -23.97 7.59 14.05
C ASP A 272 -22.89 6.52 14.00
N MET A 273 -22.26 6.34 12.83
CA MET A 273 -21.10 5.46 12.69
C MET A 273 -19.90 5.97 13.48
N CYS A 274 -19.58 7.27 13.41
CA CYS A 274 -18.49 7.84 14.19
C CYS A 274 -18.73 7.69 15.70
N ARG A 275 -19.97 7.86 16.17
CA ARG A 275 -20.32 7.68 17.58
C ARG A 275 -20.17 6.25 18.05
N LYS A 276 -20.65 5.28 17.26
CA LYS A 276 -20.45 3.86 17.53
C LYS A 276 -18.96 3.53 17.60
N MET A 277 -18.16 4.01 16.67
CA MET A 277 -16.71 3.85 16.73
C MET A 277 -16.16 4.39 18.06
N LEU A 278 -16.49 5.62 18.44
CA LEU A 278 -16.03 6.20 19.71
C LEU A 278 -16.44 5.36 20.94
N GLU A 279 -17.70 4.91 21.00
CA GLU A 279 -18.21 4.04 22.08
C GLU A 279 -17.43 2.73 22.17
N GLU A 280 -17.13 2.11 21.04
CA GLU A 280 -16.37 0.86 20.95
C GLU A 280 -14.88 1.02 21.35
N PHE A 281 -14.35 2.25 21.31
CA PHE A 281 -13.00 2.59 21.80
C PHE A 281 -12.99 3.05 23.27
N ASP A 282 -14.09 2.85 24.02
CA ASP A 282 -14.28 3.36 25.37
C ASP A 282 -14.10 4.89 25.48
N LEU A 283 -14.33 5.61 24.38
CA LEU A 283 -14.30 7.06 24.31
C LEU A 283 -15.71 7.62 24.45
N ASP A 284 -15.81 8.83 25.00
CA ASP A 284 -17.10 9.54 25.08
C ASP A 284 -17.59 9.87 23.66
N PRO A 285 -18.71 9.31 23.17
CA PRO A 285 -19.24 9.63 21.84
C PRO A 285 -19.71 11.08 21.70
N GLU A 286 -19.95 11.79 22.80
CA GLU A 286 -20.35 13.20 22.81
C GLU A 286 -19.15 14.15 22.73
N GLN A 287 -18.00 13.77 23.26
CA GLN A 287 -16.81 14.63 23.29
C GLN A 287 -15.70 14.17 22.33
N GLY A 288 -15.64 12.87 22.06
CA GLY A 288 -14.66 12.23 21.21
C GLY A 288 -14.74 12.70 19.77
N ARG A 289 -13.58 12.69 19.10
CA ARG A 289 -13.41 13.07 17.71
C ARG A 289 -12.40 12.13 17.04
N ILE A 290 -12.65 11.81 15.78
CA ILE A 290 -11.84 10.95 14.93
C ILE A 290 -11.00 11.84 14.02
N ILE A 291 -9.68 11.68 14.05
CA ILE A 291 -8.77 12.40 13.16
C ILE A 291 -8.34 11.45 12.04
N ASN A 292 -8.73 11.74 10.80
CA ASN A 292 -8.41 10.91 9.65
C ASN A 292 -7.32 11.55 8.79
N GLY A 293 -6.28 10.78 8.48
CA GLY A 293 -5.20 11.16 7.58
C GLY A 293 -5.40 10.64 6.15
N HIS A 294 -4.43 10.92 5.27
CA HIS A 294 -4.22 10.24 3.98
C HIS A 294 -5.20 10.58 2.84
N THR A 295 -6.45 10.95 3.13
CA THR A 295 -7.41 11.40 2.11
C THR A 295 -7.30 12.91 1.89
N PRO A 296 -6.93 13.39 0.69
CA PRO A 296 -6.82 14.82 0.42
C PRO A 296 -8.20 15.49 0.45
N VAL A 297 -8.31 16.66 1.08
CA VAL A 297 -9.56 17.43 1.13
C VAL A 297 -9.67 18.30 -0.12
N LYS A 298 -10.70 18.07 -0.95
CA LYS A 298 -10.92 18.81 -2.20
C LYS A 298 -11.64 20.14 -1.93
N GLU A 299 -10.93 21.09 -1.35
CA GLU A 299 -11.51 22.40 -1.03
C GLU A 299 -11.95 23.17 -2.29
N ILE A 300 -11.30 22.94 -3.44
CA ILE A 300 -11.74 23.47 -4.76
C ILE A 300 -13.19 23.08 -5.08
N ASP A 301 -13.58 21.86 -4.70
CA ASP A 301 -14.92 21.32 -4.92
C ASP A 301 -15.90 21.68 -3.78
N GLY A 302 -15.45 22.50 -2.82
CA GLY A 302 -16.23 22.91 -1.64
C GLY A 302 -16.29 21.87 -0.52
N GLU A 303 -15.42 20.85 -0.54
CA GLU A 303 -15.36 19.82 0.49
C GLU A 303 -14.96 20.41 1.85
N ASN A 304 -15.67 20.04 2.92
CA ASN A 304 -15.37 20.47 4.28
C ASN A 304 -14.49 19.43 4.99
N PRO A 305 -13.35 19.83 5.59
CA PRO A 305 -12.52 18.92 6.39
C PRO A 305 -13.19 18.45 7.68
N ILE A 306 -14.21 19.18 8.18
CA ILE A 306 -15.01 18.83 9.35
C ILE A 306 -16.23 18.05 8.87
N LYS A 307 -16.28 16.75 9.19
CA LYS A 307 -17.30 15.80 8.77
C LYS A 307 -18.10 15.27 9.95
N ALA A 308 -19.18 14.56 9.67
CA ALA A 308 -19.96 13.83 10.68
C ALA A 308 -20.40 14.69 11.90
N ASN A 309 -20.86 15.92 11.66
CA ASN A 309 -21.21 16.91 12.71
C ASN A 309 -20.07 17.22 13.69
N GLY A 310 -18.83 17.31 13.19
CA GLY A 310 -17.66 17.65 14.00
C GLY A 310 -17.00 16.46 14.70
N LYS A 311 -17.55 15.24 14.50
CA LYS A 311 -17.00 14.00 15.03
C LYS A 311 -15.82 13.47 14.23
N MET A 312 -15.66 13.90 12.99
CA MET A 312 -14.54 13.51 12.16
C MET A 312 -13.85 14.75 11.59
N ILE A 313 -12.54 14.78 11.66
CA ILE A 313 -11.70 15.84 11.13
C ILE A 313 -10.69 15.20 10.19
N VAL A 314 -10.72 15.61 8.92
CA VAL A 314 -9.77 15.14 7.91
C VAL A 314 -8.59 16.10 7.86
N ILE A 315 -7.38 15.57 8.02
CA ILE A 315 -6.11 16.30 7.88
C ILE A 315 -5.24 15.63 6.83
N ASP A 316 -4.64 16.41 5.94
CA ASP A 316 -3.81 15.92 4.84
C ASP A 316 -2.36 16.43 4.91
N GLY A 317 -1.99 17.13 6.00
CA GLY A 317 -0.59 17.42 6.34
C GLY A 317 0.09 18.29 5.29
N GLY A 318 -0.64 19.29 4.83
CA GLY A 318 -0.53 20.04 3.58
C GLY A 318 0.81 20.53 3.00
N PHE A 319 1.80 19.67 2.85
CA PHE A 319 3.09 20.05 2.27
C PHE A 319 3.46 19.20 1.04
N SER A 320 2.65 18.21 0.68
CA SER A 320 2.87 17.38 -0.50
C SER A 320 2.43 18.09 -1.77
N LYS A 321 3.39 18.49 -2.62
CA LYS A 321 3.14 19.15 -3.92
C LYS A 321 2.23 18.33 -4.84
N ALA A 322 2.27 17.00 -4.74
CA ALA A 322 1.53 16.10 -5.60
C ALA A 322 0.00 16.24 -5.47
N TYR A 323 -0.50 16.69 -4.32
CA TYR A 323 -1.94 16.80 -4.05
C TYR A 323 -2.51 18.21 -4.27
N GLN A 324 -1.66 19.23 -4.42
CA GLN A 324 -2.06 20.64 -4.53
C GLN A 324 -2.99 20.94 -5.73
N SER A 325 -2.82 20.22 -6.84
CA SER A 325 -3.69 20.34 -8.01
C SER A 325 -5.12 19.83 -7.75
N THR A 326 -5.31 19.01 -6.72
CA THR A 326 -6.57 18.37 -6.35
C THR A 326 -7.22 19.04 -5.14
N THR A 327 -6.43 19.51 -4.17
CA THR A 327 -6.90 20.12 -2.92
C THR A 327 -7.18 21.61 -3.03
N GLY A 328 -6.39 22.36 -3.81
CA GLY A 328 -6.49 23.82 -3.98
C GLY A 328 -5.90 24.67 -2.86
N ILE A 329 -5.60 24.04 -1.74
CA ILE A 329 -4.77 24.57 -0.66
C ILE A 329 -3.58 23.65 -0.43
N ALA A 330 -2.59 24.12 0.33
CA ALA A 330 -1.45 23.28 0.66
C ALA A 330 -1.93 22.10 1.52
N GLY A 331 -2.81 22.34 2.48
CA GLY A 331 -3.60 21.34 3.22
C GLY A 331 -3.89 21.75 4.67
N TYR A 332 -4.38 20.82 5.49
CA TYR A 332 -4.85 21.06 6.85
C TYR A 332 -3.90 20.51 7.92
N THR A 333 -3.73 21.26 9.02
CA THR A 333 -3.04 20.83 10.24
C THR A 333 -3.94 21.04 11.45
N LEU A 334 -4.04 20.04 12.32
CA LEU A 334 -4.73 20.16 13.59
C LEU A 334 -3.74 20.56 14.70
N LEU A 335 -4.04 21.63 15.41
CA LEU A 335 -3.34 22.04 16.63
C LEU A 335 -4.21 21.70 17.85
N TYR A 336 -3.62 21.10 18.87
CA TYR A 336 -4.30 20.81 20.13
C TYR A 336 -3.44 21.24 21.32
N ASN A 337 -4.02 22.05 22.21
CA ASN A 337 -3.37 22.52 23.44
C ASN A 337 -4.42 22.79 24.54
N SER A 338 -3.99 23.33 25.68
CA SER A 338 -4.87 23.62 26.82
C SER A 338 -6.00 24.63 26.54
N PHE A 339 -5.94 25.36 25.41
CA PHE A 339 -6.96 26.31 24.97
C PHE A 339 -7.97 25.71 23.98
N GLY A 340 -7.78 24.46 23.56
CA GLY A 340 -8.68 23.72 22.69
C GLY A 340 -8.01 23.21 21.42
N MET A 341 -8.85 22.86 20.44
CA MET A 341 -8.41 22.42 19.11
C MET A 341 -8.61 23.52 18.07
N GLN A 342 -7.65 23.65 17.17
CA GLN A 342 -7.72 24.58 16.05
C GLN A 342 -7.33 23.85 14.78
N LEU A 343 -8.16 24.00 13.74
CA LEU A 343 -7.83 23.52 12.41
C LEU A 343 -7.21 24.68 11.61
N VAL A 344 -5.99 24.46 11.13
CA VAL A 344 -5.23 25.44 10.36
C VAL A 344 -5.20 25.01 8.91
N ALA A 345 -5.74 25.85 8.03
CA ALA A 345 -5.65 25.70 6.58
C ALA A 345 -4.42 26.45 6.07
N HIS A 346 -3.52 25.74 5.39
CA HIS A 346 -2.29 26.29 4.82
C HIS A 346 -2.49 26.62 3.35
N LYS A 347 -2.13 27.85 2.93
CA LYS A 347 -2.09 28.21 1.51
C LYS A 347 -0.79 27.75 0.85
N HIS A 348 -0.80 27.67 -0.48
CA HIS A 348 0.37 27.26 -1.26
C HIS A 348 1.61 28.08 -0.94
N PHE A 349 2.76 27.39 -0.87
CA PHE A 349 4.06 28.03 -0.87
C PHE A 349 4.30 28.70 -2.23
N GLY A 350 4.51 30.02 -2.20
CA GLY A 350 5.05 30.75 -3.35
C GLY A 350 6.51 30.37 -3.63
N THR A 351 7.06 30.79 -4.78
CA THR A 351 8.50 30.64 -5.03
C THR A 351 9.30 31.61 -4.16
N LYS A 352 10.57 31.27 -3.88
CA LYS A 352 11.50 32.17 -3.17
C LYS A 352 11.60 33.54 -3.84
N GLU A 353 11.62 33.60 -5.19
CA GLU A 353 11.59 34.88 -5.89
C GLU A 353 10.32 35.69 -5.60
N ASN A 354 9.15 35.05 -5.56
CA ASN A 354 7.88 35.74 -5.37
C ASN A 354 7.77 36.37 -3.97
N VAL A 355 8.21 35.65 -2.93
CA VAL A 355 8.26 36.16 -1.54
C VAL A 355 9.21 37.35 -1.44
N LEU A 356 10.39 37.26 -2.06
CA LEU A 356 11.41 38.32 -2.03
C LEU A 356 11.00 39.57 -2.83
N LEU A 357 10.27 39.40 -3.94
CA LEU A 357 9.86 40.50 -4.82
C LEU A 357 8.60 41.23 -4.34
N ASN A 358 7.61 40.48 -3.84
CA ASN A 358 6.28 41.03 -3.55
C ASN A 358 6.01 41.20 -2.05
N GLY A 359 6.92 40.79 -1.18
CA GLY A 359 6.73 40.87 0.28
C GLY A 359 5.51 40.08 0.77
N ALA A 360 5.07 39.10 -0.01
CA ALA A 360 3.91 38.28 0.31
C ALA A 360 4.30 37.27 1.40
N ASP A 361 3.68 37.40 2.57
CA ASP A 361 3.81 36.47 3.69
C ASP A 361 2.73 35.38 3.63
N GLU A 362 2.97 34.25 4.30
CA GLU A 362 2.11 33.08 4.25
C GLU A 362 0.82 33.32 5.05
N LEU A 363 -0.33 33.25 4.38
CA LEU A 363 -1.63 33.41 5.03
C LEU A 363 -2.20 32.05 5.42
N SER A 364 -2.00 31.66 6.68
CA SER A 364 -2.77 30.60 7.31
C SER A 364 -4.16 31.10 7.70
N ARG A 365 -5.20 30.31 7.40
CA ARG A 365 -6.55 30.55 7.93
C ARG A 365 -6.80 29.62 9.11
N PHE A 366 -7.36 30.17 10.18
CA PHE A 366 -7.66 29.44 11.40
C PHE A 366 -9.17 29.30 11.54
N ASP A 367 -9.64 28.06 11.68
CA ASP A 367 -11.01 27.77 12.10
C ASP A 367 -10.95 27.10 13.50
N VAL A 368 -11.67 27.67 14.46
CA VAL A 368 -11.73 27.16 15.86
C VAL A 368 -12.83 26.09 15.93
N LEU A 369 -12.50 24.93 16.49
CA LEU A 369 -13.32 23.70 16.44
C LEU A 369 -14.13 23.40 17.70
#